data_AF-A0A927B9U9-F1
#
_entry.id   AF-A0A927B9U9-F1
#
_cell.length_a   1.000
_cell.length_b   1.000
_cell.length_c   1.000
_cell.angle_alpha   90.00
_cell.angle_beta   90.00
_cell.angle_gamma   90.00
#
_symmetry.space_group_name_H-M   'P 1'
#
loop_
_entity.id
_entity.type
_entity.pdbx_description
1 polymer ?
#
loop_
_entity_poly.entity_id
_entity_poly.type
_entity_poly.pdbx_seq_one_letter_code
_entity_poly.pdbx_strand_id
1 'polypeptide(L)'
;MIKILYISLSALVALLLSACASTIQIQALAPAAVQMPDNLQSVATANRIIPTSSRNKFFDVLEGVFTGEGIGVDRAGADECVNVVGQALANNSYRFKVKQAQLQLLGRSREFFLPPLEPRYIKNLCRQNNVDGLVVLEAFDSDMALSHTNGSRTVKDKEGRERQIPTVYVEMIMKVVTGFRTYGGAEGFILDQAKLEDRLAFSAEGDTYQDALRRLPPPEECIRRVAQVAGDRYARRIAPSYVNIARTYFSSAKGDPLMKQAALRADTRDWKGAEDLWKQAARNLNPTIAGRAFYNLAVASEVRGDLPSAVEWAKKSAYTCNNRQARGYLMVLNNRMREQELIREQLKSLPINN
;
A
#
# COMPACT_ATOMS: atom_id res chain seq x y z
N MET A 1 -17.62 -19.42 45.39
CA MET A 1 -18.21 -18.10 45.10
C MET A 1 -17.19 -17.01 44.78
N ILE A 2 -16.05 -16.91 45.48
CA ILE A 2 -15.06 -15.84 45.24
C ILE A 2 -14.37 -15.91 43.85
N LYS A 3 -14.08 -17.11 43.30
CA LYS A 3 -13.46 -17.25 41.95
C LYS A 3 -14.37 -16.82 40.78
N ILE A 4 -15.70 -16.96 40.92
CA ILE A 4 -16.66 -16.56 39.88
C ILE A 4 -16.76 -15.03 39.81
N LEU A 5 -16.56 -14.35 40.95
CA LEU A 5 -16.58 -12.88 41.04
C LEU A 5 -15.36 -12.22 40.37
N TYR A 6 -14.19 -12.88 40.40
CA TYR A 6 -12.99 -12.36 39.73
C TYR A 6 -13.07 -12.52 38.20
N ILE A 7 -13.64 -13.63 37.71
CA ILE A 7 -13.84 -13.89 36.27
C ILE A 7 -14.85 -12.90 35.69
N SER A 8 -15.92 -12.59 36.43
CA SER A 8 -16.91 -11.58 36.01
C SER A 8 -16.36 -10.15 36.06
N LEU A 9 -15.48 -9.81 37.02
CA LEU A 9 -14.84 -8.50 37.08
C LEU A 9 -13.79 -8.31 35.97
N SER A 10 -13.02 -9.35 35.61
CA SER A 10 -12.08 -9.31 34.49
C SER A 10 -12.78 -9.24 33.12
N ALA A 11 -13.93 -9.90 32.97
CA ALA A 11 -14.75 -9.80 31.77
C ALA A 11 -15.43 -8.42 31.65
N LEU A 12 -15.83 -7.80 32.78
CA LEU A 12 -16.38 -6.46 32.82
C LEU A 12 -15.33 -5.37 32.48
N VAL A 13 -14.08 -5.55 32.93
CA VAL A 13 -12.96 -4.65 32.57
C VAL A 13 -12.55 -4.80 31.11
N ALA A 14 -12.65 -6.00 30.54
CA ALA A 14 -12.43 -6.23 29.10
C ALA A 14 -13.57 -5.64 28.22
N LEU A 15 -14.82 -5.66 28.69
CA LEU A 15 -15.98 -5.04 28.03
C LEU A 15 -16.01 -3.51 28.14
N LEU A 16 -15.29 -2.91 29.10
CA LEU A 16 -15.16 -1.45 29.22
C LEU A 16 -14.10 -0.84 28.29
N LEU A 17 -13.33 -1.67 27.58
CA LEU A 17 -12.32 -1.23 26.61
C LEU A 17 -12.81 -1.25 25.15
N SER A 18 -13.99 -1.78 24.87
CA SER A 18 -14.54 -1.85 23.51
C SER A 18 -15.43 -0.65 23.14
N ALA A 19 -15.08 0.00 22.03
CA ALA A 19 -15.95 0.80 21.14
C ALA A 19 -16.14 2.32 21.35
N CYS A 20 -15.15 3.06 21.85
CA CYS A 20 -15.19 4.54 21.81
C CYS A 20 -14.48 5.18 20.61
N ALA A 21 -13.96 4.39 19.67
CA ALA A 21 -13.28 4.89 18.49
C ALA A 21 -13.71 4.13 17.22
N SER A 22 -13.95 4.87 16.14
CA SER A 22 -14.19 4.37 14.79
C SER A 22 -12.99 4.71 13.91
N THR A 23 -12.79 3.98 12.82
CA THR A 23 -11.68 4.21 11.87
C THR A 23 -12.22 4.48 10.47
N ILE A 24 -11.70 5.52 9.82
CA ILE A 24 -11.92 5.82 8.40
C ILE A 24 -10.62 5.65 7.61
N GLN A 25 -10.74 5.22 6.36
CA GLN A 25 -9.69 5.32 5.35
C GLN A 25 -9.89 6.59 4.53
N ILE A 26 -8.87 7.44 4.45
CA ILE A 26 -8.84 8.60 3.57
C ILE A 26 -7.72 8.44 2.54
N GLN A 27 -7.93 8.92 1.32
CA GLN A 27 -6.88 9.01 0.31
C GLN A 27 -6.18 10.36 0.41
N ALA A 28 -4.86 10.33 0.50
CA ALA A 28 -4.03 11.52 0.56
C ALA A 28 -2.85 11.39 -0.38
N LEU A 29 -2.49 12.49 -1.04
CA LEU A 29 -1.28 12.53 -1.85
C LEU A 29 -0.06 12.56 -0.91
N ALA A 30 0.92 11.69 -1.16
CA ALA A 30 2.20 11.64 -0.48
C ALA A 30 3.34 12.05 -1.44
N PRO A 31 4.40 12.69 -0.95
CA PRO A 31 5.54 13.10 -1.78
C PRO A 31 6.33 11.88 -2.29
N ALA A 32 7.01 12.07 -3.42
CA ALA A 32 8.03 11.13 -3.88
C ALA A 32 9.20 11.13 -2.90
N ALA A 33 9.82 9.97 -2.70
CA ALA A 33 11.05 9.86 -1.90
C ALA A 33 12.28 10.42 -2.63
N VAL A 34 12.25 10.44 -3.96
CA VAL A 34 13.30 10.97 -4.83
C VAL A 34 12.71 12.06 -5.70
N GLN A 35 13.27 13.26 -5.61
CA GLN A 35 12.89 14.37 -6.46
C GLN A 35 13.50 14.21 -7.85
N MET A 36 12.64 14.19 -8.86
CA MET A 36 13.07 14.14 -10.26
C MET A 36 13.29 15.54 -10.83
N PRO A 37 14.22 15.70 -11.78
CA PRO A 37 14.45 16.97 -12.48
C PRO A 37 13.19 17.53 -13.16
N ASP A 38 13.09 18.86 -13.22
CA ASP A 38 11.92 19.55 -13.78
C ASP A 38 11.73 19.32 -15.28
N ASN A 39 12.78 19.01 -16.02
CA ASN A 39 12.73 18.67 -17.44
C ASN A 39 12.24 17.23 -17.70
N LEU A 40 12.13 16.37 -16.68
CA LEU A 40 11.61 15.01 -16.83
C LEU A 40 10.08 15.01 -16.79
N GLN A 41 9.41 15.19 -17.93
CA GLN A 41 7.94 15.26 -18.02
C GLN A 41 7.28 13.98 -18.51
N SER A 42 8.04 13.18 -19.26
CA SER A 42 7.58 11.96 -19.87
C SER A 42 8.63 10.87 -19.73
N VAL A 43 8.20 9.65 -19.44
CA VAL A 43 9.09 8.51 -19.28
C VAL A 43 8.61 7.34 -20.12
N ALA A 44 9.54 6.61 -20.72
CA ALA A 44 9.25 5.29 -21.26
C ALA A 44 9.67 4.20 -20.27
N THR A 45 8.86 3.17 -20.08
CA THR A 45 9.32 1.96 -19.39
C THR A 45 10.18 1.11 -20.32
N ALA A 46 11.12 0.33 -19.80
CA ALA A 46 11.92 -0.62 -20.57
C ALA A 46 12.33 -1.85 -19.73
N ASN A 47 12.70 -2.94 -20.40
CA ASN A 47 13.14 -4.18 -19.76
C ASN A 47 14.53 -4.60 -20.25
N ARG A 48 15.45 -4.86 -19.32
CA ARG A 48 16.79 -5.41 -19.63
C ARG A 48 16.97 -6.87 -19.21
N ILE A 49 15.92 -7.47 -18.66
CA ILE A 49 15.94 -8.88 -18.29
C ILE A 49 15.86 -9.69 -19.57
N ILE A 50 16.97 -10.32 -19.94
CA ILE A 50 16.95 -11.41 -20.90
C ILE A 50 16.52 -12.64 -20.11
N PRO A 51 15.46 -13.35 -20.52
CA PRO A 51 15.17 -14.67 -19.99
C PRO A 51 16.22 -15.64 -20.54
N THR A 52 17.44 -15.59 -20.01
CA THR A 52 18.38 -16.68 -20.16
C THR A 52 17.96 -17.75 -19.16
N SER A 53 17.48 -18.88 -19.69
CA SER A 53 17.28 -20.24 -19.16
C SER A 53 17.86 -20.73 -17.81
N SER A 54 18.28 -19.87 -16.88
CA SER A 54 18.44 -20.25 -15.48
C SER A 54 17.05 -20.42 -14.89
N ARG A 55 16.64 -21.68 -14.72
CA ARG A 55 15.53 -22.07 -13.84
C ARG A 55 15.56 -21.21 -12.57
N ASN A 56 14.54 -20.38 -12.36
CA ASN A 56 14.35 -19.74 -11.06
C ASN A 56 13.75 -20.77 -10.10
N LYS A 57 14.14 -20.71 -8.83
CA LYS A 57 13.61 -21.62 -7.79
C LYS A 57 12.08 -21.65 -7.75
N PHE A 58 11.44 -20.52 -8.02
CA PHE A 58 9.98 -20.43 -8.20
C PHE A 58 9.45 -21.47 -9.22
N PHE A 59 10.05 -21.55 -10.40
CA PHE A 59 9.63 -22.46 -11.46
C PHE A 59 9.95 -23.93 -11.11
N ASP A 60 11.08 -24.19 -10.45
CA ASP A 60 11.43 -25.54 -9.97
C ASP A 60 10.40 -26.08 -8.96
N VAL A 61 9.96 -25.24 -8.01
CA VAL A 61 8.95 -25.63 -7.02
C VAL A 61 7.57 -25.75 -7.66
N LEU A 62 7.25 -24.94 -8.67
CA LEU A 62 6.01 -25.05 -9.45
C LEU A 62 5.96 -26.39 -10.21
N GLU A 63 7.04 -26.75 -10.90
CA GLU A 63 7.19 -28.03 -11.62
C GLU A 63 7.04 -29.23 -10.67
N GLY A 64 7.61 -29.15 -9.47
CA GLY A 64 7.57 -30.25 -8.49
C GLY A 64 6.25 -30.42 -7.73
N VAL A 65 5.45 -29.35 -7.57
CA VAL A 65 4.26 -29.36 -6.69
C VAL A 65 2.95 -29.25 -7.45
N PHE A 66 2.91 -28.52 -8.58
CA PHE A 66 1.64 -28.11 -9.20
C PHE A 66 1.38 -28.70 -10.59
N THR A 67 2.39 -28.87 -11.45
CA THR A 67 2.08 -29.07 -12.88
C THR A 67 2.07 -30.50 -13.38
N GLY A 68 2.83 -31.46 -12.84
CA GLY A 68 2.77 -32.87 -13.26
C GLY A 68 3.12 -33.18 -14.73
N GLU A 69 3.01 -32.23 -15.67
CA GLU A 69 3.43 -32.28 -17.07
C GLU A 69 3.64 -30.83 -17.58
N GLY A 70 4.63 -30.64 -18.46
CA GLY A 70 4.68 -29.50 -19.38
C GLY A 70 5.68 -28.38 -19.07
N ILE A 71 6.84 -28.46 -19.73
CA ILE A 71 7.81 -27.37 -19.88
C ILE A 71 7.13 -26.20 -20.61
N GLY A 72 7.18 -24.99 -20.04
CA GLY A 72 6.78 -23.79 -20.77
C GLY A 72 6.07 -22.70 -19.98
N VAL A 73 6.38 -22.49 -18.69
CA VAL A 73 6.07 -21.18 -18.06
C VAL A 73 7.14 -20.18 -18.54
N ASP A 74 7.15 -19.98 -19.85
CA ASP A 74 8.14 -19.23 -20.62
C ASP A 74 7.87 -17.74 -20.54
N ARG A 75 8.95 -16.93 -20.51
CA ARG A 75 9.13 -15.55 -21.02
C ARG A 75 7.98 -14.51 -20.88
N ALA A 76 6.77 -14.86 -21.27
CA ALA A 76 5.52 -14.13 -21.08
C ALA A 76 5.29 -13.64 -19.64
N GLY A 77 5.62 -14.44 -18.62
CA GLY A 77 5.46 -14.04 -17.22
C GLY A 77 6.37 -12.86 -16.81
N ALA A 78 7.60 -12.79 -17.33
CA ALA A 78 8.53 -11.68 -17.08
C ALA A 78 8.12 -10.41 -17.84
N ASP A 79 7.70 -10.56 -19.10
CA ASP A 79 7.19 -9.44 -19.91
C ASP A 79 5.88 -8.89 -19.34
N GLU A 80 5.01 -9.76 -18.80
CA GLU A 80 3.81 -9.35 -18.08
C GLU A 80 4.13 -8.62 -16.78
N CYS A 81 5.11 -9.08 -16.00
CA CYS A 81 5.57 -8.38 -14.80
C CYS A 81 6.12 -6.98 -15.12
N VAL A 82 6.84 -6.82 -16.23
CA VAL A 82 7.32 -5.52 -16.71
C VAL A 82 6.16 -4.61 -17.10
N ASN A 83 5.19 -5.13 -17.86
CA ASN A 83 4.00 -4.37 -18.24
C ASN A 83 3.23 -3.92 -16.99
N VAL A 84 3.12 -4.79 -16.00
CA VAL A 84 2.54 -4.50 -14.69
C VAL A 84 3.27 -3.35 -13.97
N VAL A 85 4.61 -3.32 -14.00
CA VAL A 85 5.37 -2.20 -13.42
C VAL A 85 5.09 -0.89 -14.18
N GLY A 86 5.07 -0.95 -15.52
CA GLY A 86 4.75 0.22 -16.33
C GLY A 86 3.32 0.73 -16.12
N GLN A 87 2.36 -0.17 -15.92
CA GLN A 87 0.99 0.18 -15.51
C GLN A 87 0.96 0.80 -14.12
N ALA A 88 1.72 0.28 -13.16
CA ALA A 88 1.80 0.86 -11.82
C ALA A 88 2.31 2.31 -11.86
N LEU A 89 3.34 2.59 -12.69
CA LEU A 89 3.80 3.96 -12.96
C LEU A 89 2.71 4.82 -13.62
N ALA A 90 2.05 4.31 -14.66
CA ALA A 90 1.03 5.07 -15.39
C ALA A 90 -0.21 5.38 -14.54
N ASN A 91 -0.62 4.45 -13.67
CA ASN A 91 -1.81 4.59 -12.83
C ASN A 91 -1.57 5.48 -11.60
N ASN A 92 -0.33 5.54 -11.09
CA ASN A 92 0.00 6.23 -9.83
C ASN A 92 0.93 7.44 -10.00
N SER A 93 1.35 7.80 -11.21
CA SER A 93 2.14 9.00 -11.45
C SER A 93 1.25 10.20 -11.75
N TYR A 94 1.20 11.13 -10.79
CA TYR A 94 0.68 12.48 -11.03
C TYR A 94 1.70 13.38 -11.73
N ARG A 95 2.94 12.91 -11.91
CA ARG A 95 4.08 13.72 -12.31
C ARG A 95 4.55 13.48 -13.75
N PHE A 96 4.39 12.27 -14.29
CA PHE A 96 4.94 11.91 -15.61
C PHE A 96 3.87 11.41 -16.57
N LYS A 97 4.02 11.76 -17.86
CA LYS A 97 3.35 11.04 -18.95
C LYS A 97 4.11 9.74 -19.23
N VAL A 98 3.48 8.60 -18.97
CA VAL A 98 4.13 7.29 -19.12
C VAL A 98 3.83 6.68 -20.49
N LYS A 99 4.87 6.32 -21.25
CA LYS A 99 4.78 5.54 -22.50
C LYS A 99 5.26 4.12 -22.23
N GLN A 100 4.42 3.13 -22.50
CA GLN A 100 4.86 1.73 -22.45
C GLN A 100 5.67 1.43 -23.71
N ALA A 101 6.99 1.56 -23.62
CA ALA A 101 7.87 1.08 -24.67
C ALA A 101 8.31 -0.33 -24.30
N GLN A 102 7.95 -1.34 -25.09
CA GLN A 102 8.43 -2.71 -24.89
C GLN A 102 9.87 -2.85 -25.42
N LEU A 103 10.78 -2.00 -24.90
CA LEU A 103 12.18 -2.01 -25.30
C LEU A 103 12.87 -3.15 -24.56
N GLN A 104 13.20 -4.22 -25.29
CA GLN A 104 14.08 -5.27 -24.80
C GLN A 104 15.53 -4.85 -25.03
N LEU A 105 16.22 -4.42 -23.98
CA LEU A 105 17.64 -4.05 -24.09
C LEU A 105 18.49 -5.23 -23.65
N LEU A 106 19.42 -5.67 -24.50
CA LEU A 106 20.27 -6.81 -24.20
C LEU A 106 21.31 -6.42 -23.14
N GLY A 107 21.45 -7.24 -22.09
CA GLY A 107 22.57 -7.19 -21.18
C GLY A 107 22.79 -8.54 -20.52
N ARG A 108 24.05 -8.90 -20.26
CA ARG A 108 24.45 -10.07 -19.48
C ARG A 108 25.44 -9.64 -18.42
N SER A 109 25.15 -9.92 -17.15
CA SER A 109 26.07 -9.76 -16.03
C SER A 109 25.84 -10.88 -15.01
N ARG A 110 26.87 -11.21 -14.23
CA ARG A 110 26.74 -12.04 -13.01
C ARG A 110 26.35 -11.20 -11.79
N GLU A 111 26.49 -9.88 -11.89
CA GLU A 111 26.04 -8.95 -10.87
C GLU A 111 24.54 -8.73 -10.95
N PHE A 112 23.92 -8.39 -9.81
CA PHE A 112 22.48 -8.14 -9.74
C PHE A 112 22.06 -7.01 -10.69
N PHE A 113 22.83 -5.92 -10.76
CA PHE A 113 22.63 -4.88 -11.76
C PHE A 113 23.56 -5.07 -12.96
N LEU A 114 23.05 -4.84 -14.16
CA LEU A 114 23.88 -4.66 -15.35
C LEU A 114 24.68 -3.35 -15.24
N PRO A 115 25.78 -3.16 -15.99
CA PRO A 115 26.37 -1.84 -16.18
C PRO A 115 25.33 -0.81 -16.64
N PRO A 116 25.43 0.45 -16.19
CA PRO A 116 24.56 1.53 -16.66
C PRO A 116 24.51 1.61 -18.19
N LEU A 117 23.38 2.02 -18.74
CA LEU A 117 23.28 2.31 -20.17
C LEU A 117 24.23 3.46 -20.54
N GLU A 118 24.87 3.35 -21.70
CA GLU A 118 25.74 4.40 -22.24
C GLU A 118 24.95 5.70 -22.48
N PRO A 119 25.49 6.88 -22.14
CA PRO A 119 24.78 8.16 -22.29
C PRO A 119 24.23 8.43 -23.69
N ARG A 120 24.98 8.06 -24.74
CA ARG A 120 24.53 8.19 -26.13
C ARG A 120 23.34 7.28 -26.44
N TYR A 121 23.33 6.09 -25.87
CA TYR A 121 22.25 5.13 -26.06
C TYR A 121 20.96 5.59 -25.37
N ILE A 122 21.06 6.10 -24.13
CA ILE A 122 19.93 6.72 -23.41
C ILE A 122 19.32 7.86 -24.25
N LYS A 123 20.15 8.79 -24.71
CA LYS A 123 19.72 9.94 -25.52
C LYS A 123 19.01 9.52 -26.80
N ASN A 124 19.52 8.50 -27.49
CA ASN A 124 18.91 7.98 -28.71
C ASN A 124 17.55 7.32 -28.44
N LEU A 125 17.46 6.48 -27.39
CA LEU A 125 16.20 5.85 -27.01
C LEU A 125 15.13 6.86 -26.63
N CYS A 126 15.47 7.86 -25.81
CA CYS A 126 14.57 8.94 -25.43
C CYS A 126 14.06 9.71 -26.66
N ARG A 127 14.97 10.09 -27.57
CA ARG A 127 14.61 10.80 -28.81
C ARG A 127 13.70 9.97 -29.72
N GLN A 128 14.03 8.70 -29.94
CA GLN A 128 13.23 7.80 -30.79
C GLN A 128 11.84 7.55 -30.22
N ASN A 129 11.71 7.53 -28.90
CA ASN A 129 10.43 7.29 -28.23
C ASN A 129 9.64 8.55 -27.91
N ASN A 130 10.22 9.74 -28.16
CA ASN A 130 9.68 11.04 -27.80
C ASN A 130 9.33 11.13 -26.30
N VAL A 131 10.31 10.80 -25.45
CA VAL A 131 10.21 10.87 -23.99
C VAL A 131 11.43 11.56 -23.39
N ASP A 132 11.30 12.08 -22.17
CA ASP A 132 12.38 12.80 -21.48
C ASP A 132 13.29 11.86 -20.68
N GLY A 133 12.85 10.63 -20.39
CA GLY A 133 13.64 9.66 -19.64
C GLY A 133 13.14 8.23 -19.76
N LEU A 134 13.86 7.32 -19.10
CA LEU A 134 13.57 5.89 -19.09
C LEU A 134 13.42 5.39 -17.65
N VAL A 135 12.45 4.52 -17.41
CA VAL A 135 12.37 3.70 -16.20
C VAL A 135 12.59 2.24 -16.58
N VAL A 136 13.67 1.65 -16.09
CA VAL A 136 14.21 0.41 -16.60
C VAL A 136 14.21 -0.65 -15.50
N LEU A 137 13.62 -1.81 -15.78
CA LEU A 137 13.82 -3.01 -14.97
C LEU A 137 15.16 -3.64 -15.37
N GLU A 138 16.13 -3.52 -14.47
CA GLU A 138 17.53 -3.94 -14.66
C GLU A 138 17.81 -5.30 -14.05
N ALA A 139 17.05 -5.69 -13.02
CA ALA A 139 17.19 -6.98 -12.33
C ALA A 139 15.82 -7.52 -11.89
N PHE A 140 15.61 -8.83 -11.99
CA PHE A 140 14.43 -9.51 -11.48
C PHE A 140 14.80 -10.92 -11.02
N ASP A 141 14.56 -11.22 -9.75
CA ASP A 141 14.75 -12.52 -9.13
C ASP A 141 13.49 -12.89 -8.35
N SER A 142 13.05 -14.15 -8.42
CA SER A 142 11.84 -14.63 -7.75
C SER A 142 12.06 -15.93 -7.01
N ASP A 143 11.47 -16.02 -5.82
CA ASP A 143 11.57 -17.18 -4.94
C ASP A 143 10.20 -17.53 -4.35
N MET A 144 9.99 -18.83 -4.09
CA MET A 144 8.76 -19.34 -3.50
C MET A 144 9.07 -20.34 -2.41
N ALA A 145 8.46 -20.14 -1.24
CA ALA A 145 8.52 -21.06 -0.13
C ALA A 145 7.12 -21.58 0.19
N LEU A 146 6.98 -22.90 0.36
CA LEU A 146 5.77 -23.55 0.81
C LEU A 146 5.99 -24.13 2.21
N SER A 147 5.01 -23.92 3.08
CA SER A 147 4.95 -24.57 4.39
C SER A 147 3.54 -25.10 4.63
N HIS A 148 3.42 -26.11 5.49
CA HIS A 148 2.12 -26.66 5.88
C HIS A 148 2.07 -26.98 7.37
N THR A 149 0.88 -26.89 7.94
CA THR A 149 0.60 -27.27 9.32
C THR A 149 -0.69 -28.08 9.39
N ASN A 150 -0.73 -29.05 10.31
CA ASN A 150 -1.93 -29.83 10.58
C ASN A 150 -2.69 -29.18 11.74
N GLY A 151 -4.01 -29.08 11.62
CA GLY A 151 -4.89 -28.59 12.67
C GLY A 151 -6.29 -29.18 12.55
N SER A 152 -7.27 -28.49 13.12
CA SER A 152 -8.68 -28.83 12.96
C SER A 152 -9.51 -27.58 12.73
N ARG A 153 -10.65 -27.74 12.07
CA ARG A 153 -11.67 -26.69 11.92
C ARG A 153 -12.99 -27.14 12.54
N THR A 154 -13.69 -26.19 13.15
CA THR A 154 -15.02 -26.42 13.73
C THR A 154 -16.08 -26.28 12.63
N VAL A 155 -16.87 -27.33 12.41
CA VAL A 155 -18.03 -27.31 11.51
C VAL A 155 -19.29 -27.58 12.31
N LYS A 156 -20.37 -26.85 12.00
CA LYS A 156 -21.70 -27.08 12.59
C LYS A 156 -22.51 -28.00 11.70
N ASP A 157 -23.08 -29.06 12.27
CA ASP A 157 -24.03 -29.91 11.56
C ASP A 157 -25.40 -29.24 11.42
N LYS A 158 -26.34 -29.90 10.71
CA LYS A 158 -27.70 -29.38 10.47
C LYS A 158 -28.50 -29.19 11.77
N GLU A 159 -28.09 -29.83 12.87
CA GLU A 159 -28.68 -29.64 14.20
C GLU A 159 -27.91 -28.63 15.07
N GLY A 160 -26.91 -27.94 14.50
CA GLY A 160 -26.13 -26.90 15.17
C GLY A 160 -25.02 -27.42 16.09
N ARG A 161 -24.74 -28.72 16.09
CA ARG A 161 -23.68 -29.32 16.91
C ARG A 161 -22.33 -29.11 16.25
N GLU A 162 -21.35 -28.68 17.05
CA GLU A 162 -19.99 -28.44 16.60
C GLU A 162 -19.18 -29.74 16.53
N ARG A 163 -18.47 -29.94 15.42
CA ARG A 163 -17.54 -31.06 15.20
C ARG A 163 -16.19 -30.52 14.74
N GLN A 164 -15.12 -31.08 15.30
CA GLN A 164 -13.77 -30.81 14.86
C GLN A 164 -13.41 -31.75 13.71
N ILE A 165 -13.01 -31.18 12.57
CA ILE A 165 -12.56 -31.95 11.40
C ILE A 165 -11.06 -31.69 11.23
N PRO A 166 -10.22 -32.73 11.10
CA PRO A 166 -8.81 -32.57 10.74
C PRO A 166 -8.67 -31.73 9.47
N THR A 167 -7.73 -30.79 9.46
CA THR A 167 -7.54 -29.85 8.34
C THR A 167 -6.06 -29.56 8.18
N VAL A 168 -5.60 -29.54 6.93
CA VAL A 168 -4.25 -29.13 6.56
C VAL A 168 -4.31 -27.68 6.11
N TYR A 169 -3.49 -26.83 6.73
CA TYR A 169 -3.28 -25.45 6.31
C TYR A 169 -1.98 -25.38 5.52
N VAL A 170 -2.00 -24.72 4.37
CA VAL A 170 -0.81 -24.49 3.54
C VAL A 170 -0.62 -22.99 3.40
N GLU A 171 0.62 -22.54 3.58
CA GLU A 171 1.05 -21.17 3.31
C GLU A 171 2.13 -21.17 2.22
N MET A 172 1.94 -20.31 1.23
CA MET A 172 2.86 -20.02 0.15
C MET A 172 3.36 -18.58 0.29
N ILE A 173 4.66 -18.41 0.48
CA ILE A 173 5.32 -17.10 0.48
C ILE A 173 5.96 -16.89 -0.88
N MET A 174 5.47 -15.90 -1.62
CA MET A 174 6.05 -15.45 -2.88
C MET A 174 6.94 -14.25 -2.62
N LYS A 175 8.19 -14.28 -3.08
CA LYS A 175 9.17 -13.20 -2.95
C LYS A 175 9.67 -12.78 -4.32
N VAL A 176 9.78 -11.48 -4.54
CA VAL A 176 10.41 -10.89 -5.72
C VAL A 176 11.44 -9.87 -5.28
N VAL A 177 12.62 -9.92 -5.88
CA VAL A 177 13.68 -8.92 -5.75
C VAL A 177 13.86 -8.24 -7.09
N THR A 178 13.63 -6.93 -7.13
CA THR A 178 13.74 -6.12 -8.36
C THR A 178 14.88 -5.12 -8.26
N GLY A 179 15.48 -4.81 -9.40
CA GLY A 179 16.43 -3.73 -9.57
C GLY A 179 15.88 -2.75 -10.59
N PHE A 180 15.62 -1.51 -10.17
CA PHE A 180 15.15 -0.44 -11.04
C PHE A 180 16.21 0.63 -11.24
N ARG A 181 16.20 1.24 -12.42
CA ARG A 181 16.90 2.49 -12.72
C ARG A 181 16.02 3.48 -13.45
N THR A 182 16.11 4.74 -13.06
CA THR A 182 15.56 5.87 -13.82
C THR A 182 16.71 6.62 -14.48
N TYR A 183 16.62 6.85 -15.78
CA TYR A 183 17.61 7.60 -16.56
C TYR A 183 17.01 8.89 -17.10
N GLY A 184 17.78 9.97 -17.06
CA GLY A 184 17.44 11.25 -17.66
C GLY A 184 17.93 11.30 -19.11
N GLY A 185 17.05 11.67 -20.04
CA GLY A 185 17.37 11.80 -21.46
C GLY A 185 18.27 12.98 -21.75
N ALA A 186 18.03 14.14 -21.13
CA ALA A 186 18.88 15.32 -21.30
C ALA A 186 20.25 15.10 -20.63
N GLU A 187 20.22 14.56 -19.43
CA GLU A 187 21.35 14.26 -18.56
C GLU A 187 22.25 13.17 -19.16
N GLY A 188 21.65 12.10 -19.69
CA GLY A 188 22.36 10.92 -20.16
C GLY A 188 22.96 10.06 -19.04
N PHE A 189 22.50 10.21 -17.80
CA PHE A 189 22.95 9.43 -16.65
C PHE A 189 21.78 8.96 -15.76
N ILE A 190 22.09 8.18 -14.72
CA ILE A 190 21.13 7.62 -13.76
C ILE A 190 20.64 8.71 -12.80
N LEU A 191 19.32 8.93 -12.78
CA LEU A 191 18.63 9.82 -11.83
C LEU A 191 18.28 9.10 -10.52
N ASP A 192 17.94 7.80 -10.59
CA ASP A 192 17.72 6.95 -9.42
C ASP A 192 18.05 5.48 -9.72
N GLN A 193 18.48 4.75 -8.68
CA GLN A 193 18.67 3.31 -8.72
C GLN A 193 18.22 2.71 -7.39
N ALA A 194 17.38 1.67 -7.45
CA ALA A 194 16.89 0.99 -6.25
C ALA A 194 16.84 -0.52 -6.43
N LYS A 195 17.31 -1.24 -5.41
CA LYS A 195 17.05 -2.67 -5.22
C LYS A 195 15.91 -2.82 -4.21
N LEU A 196 14.81 -3.45 -4.62
CA LEU A 196 13.63 -3.63 -3.80
C LEU A 196 13.36 -5.12 -3.57
N GLU A 197 12.90 -5.46 -2.39
CA GLU A 197 12.41 -6.79 -2.05
C GLU A 197 10.96 -6.68 -1.59
N ASP A 198 10.10 -7.47 -2.23
CA ASP A 198 8.67 -7.51 -1.97
C ASP A 198 8.22 -8.96 -1.79
N ARG A 199 7.26 -9.17 -0.89
CA ARG A 199 6.73 -10.50 -0.58
C ARG A 199 5.24 -10.46 -0.29
N LEU A 200 4.52 -11.51 -0.68
CA LEU A 200 3.14 -11.77 -0.30
C LEU A 200 2.99 -13.20 0.19
N ALA A 201 2.14 -13.39 1.19
CA ALA A 201 1.75 -14.70 1.68
C ALA A 201 0.35 -15.04 1.17
N PHE A 202 0.18 -16.27 0.71
CA PHE A 202 -1.07 -16.85 0.24
C PHE A 202 -1.34 -18.11 1.04
N SER A 203 -2.57 -18.28 1.51
CA SER A 203 -2.92 -19.41 2.37
C SER A 203 -4.18 -20.10 1.88
N ALA A 204 -4.22 -21.42 2.03
CA ALA A 204 -5.41 -22.22 1.78
C ALA A 204 -5.50 -23.37 2.79
N GLU A 205 -6.71 -23.92 2.93
CA GLU A 205 -6.97 -25.07 3.80
C GLU A 205 -7.67 -26.20 3.03
N GLY A 206 -7.41 -27.44 3.40
CA GLY A 206 -8.00 -28.62 2.77
C GLY A 206 -7.99 -29.84 3.67
N ASP A 207 -8.74 -30.87 3.26
CA ASP A 207 -8.83 -32.13 4.01
C ASP A 207 -7.52 -32.94 3.90
N THR A 208 -6.74 -32.68 2.84
CA THR A 208 -5.39 -33.23 2.62
C THR A 208 -4.45 -32.13 2.16
N TYR A 209 -3.14 -32.38 2.21
CA TYR A 209 -2.14 -31.45 1.66
C TYR A 209 -2.38 -31.14 0.17
N GLN A 210 -2.72 -32.15 -0.63
CA GLN A 210 -3.01 -31.96 -2.06
C GLN A 210 -4.28 -31.13 -2.31
N ASP A 211 -5.32 -31.33 -1.49
CA ASP A 211 -6.55 -30.52 -1.56
C ASP A 211 -6.28 -29.06 -1.17
N ALA A 212 -5.52 -28.83 -0.10
CA ALA A 212 -5.12 -27.49 0.32
C ALA A 212 -4.26 -26.78 -0.75
N LEU A 213 -3.31 -27.49 -1.38
CA LEU A 213 -2.50 -26.97 -2.48
C LEU A 213 -3.37 -26.54 -3.68
N ARG A 214 -4.32 -27.38 -4.11
CA ARG A 214 -5.21 -27.06 -5.25
C ARG A 214 -6.10 -25.83 -5.02
N ARG A 215 -6.31 -25.45 -3.75
CA ARG A 215 -7.10 -24.28 -3.35
C ARG A 215 -6.26 -23.01 -3.22
N LEU A 216 -4.92 -23.09 -3.29
CA LEU A 216 -4.09 -21.90 -3.41
C LEU A 216 -4.35 -21.22 -4.75
N PRO A 217 -4.21 -19.88 -4.82
CA PRO A 217 -4.21 -19.20 -6.11
C PRO A 217 -3.06 -19.73 -6.99
N PRO A 218 -3.23 -19.75 -8.32
CA PRO A 218 -2.17 -20.17 -9.23
C PRO A 218 -0.87 -19.38 -8.99
N PRO A 219 0.31 -20.04 -9.01
CA PRO A 219 1.59 -19.36 -8.77
C PRO A 219 1.84 -18.16 -9.70
N GLU A 220 1.37 -18.23 -10.94
CA GLU A 220 1.49 -17.16 -11.95
C GLU A 220 0.69 -15.90 -11.54
N GLU A 221 -0.49 -16.08 -10.94
CA GLU A 221 -1.25 -14.96 -10.36
C GLU A 221 -0.52 -14.39 -9.13
N CYS A 222 0.07 -15.25 -8.32
CA CYS A 222 0.77 -14.84 -7.11
C CYS A 222 2.00 -13.97 -7.42
N ILE A 223 2.85 -14.39 -8.35
CA ILE A 223 4.01 -13.60 -8.76
C ILE A 223 3.61 -12.27 -9.40
N ARG A 224 2.51 -12.25 -10.19
CA ARG A 224 1.95 -11.02 -10.76
C ARG A 224 1.52 -10.03 -9.68
N ARG A 225 0.84 -10.50 -8.62
CA ARG A 225 0.44 -9.67 -7.47
C ARG A 225 1.64 -9.09 -6.74
N VAL A 226 2.72 -9.86 -6.55
CA VAL A 226 3.96 -9.33 -5.95
C VAL A 226 4.64 -8.31 -6.87
N ALA A 227 4.68 -8.56 -8.18
CA ALA A 227 5.24 -7.64 -9.16
C ALA A 227 4.48 -6.29 -9.21
N GLN A 228 3.16 -6.30 -9.06
CA GLN A 228 2.35 -5.08 -8.92
C GLN A 228 2.81 -4.24 -7.72
N VAL A 229 3.04 -4.88 -6.57
CA VAL A 229 3.53 -4.20 -5.35
C VAL A 229 4.93 -3.62 -5.58
N ALA A 230 5.85 -4.38 -6.19
CA ALA A 230 7.20 -3.91 -6.49
C ALA A 230 7.20 -2.69 -7.43
N GLY A 231 6.38 -2.74 -8.49
CA GLY A 231 6.23 -1.63 -9.43
C GLY A 231 5.61 -0.38 -8.80
N ASP A 232 4.54 -0.56 -8.01
CA ASP A 232 3.90 0.52 -7.27
C ASP A 232 4.86 1.18 -6.27
N ARG A 233 5.65 0.37 -5.55
CA ARG A 233 6.65 0.88 -4.61
C ARG A 233 7.70 1.73 -5.31
N TYR A 234 8.21 1.32 -6.46
CA TYR A 234 9.16 2.13 -7.22
C TYR A 234 8.50 3.37 -7.84
N ALA A 235 7.25 3.28 -8.30
CA ALA A 235 6.50 4.43 -8.78
C ALA A 235 6.37 5.52 -7.70
N ARG A 236 5.96 5.16 -6.49
CA ARG A 236 5.85 6.06 -5.33
C ARG A 236 7.20 6.65 -4.90
N ARG A 237 8.31 5.96 -5.20
CA ARG A 237 9.65 6.47 -4.91
C ARG A 237 9.98 7.68 -5.77
N ILE A 238 9.57 7.69 -7.03
CA ILE A 238 9.99 8.69 -8.01
C ILE A 238 8.89 9.68 -8.43
N ALA A 239 7.63 9.43 -8.04
CA ALA A 239 6.49 10.29 -8.30
C ALA A 239 5.60 10.42 -7.05
N PRO A 240 5.03 11.61 -6.77
CA PRO A 240 3.97 11.74 -5.78
C PRO A 240 2.78 10.85 -6.15
N SER A 241 2.19 10.17 -5.15
CA SER A 241 1.12 9.20 -5.35
C SER A 241 0.11 9.19 -4.21
N TYR A 242 -1.16 8.87 -4.50
CA TYR A 242 -2.17 8.72 -3.45
C TYR A 242 -1.93 7.47 -2.61
N VAL A 243 -1.94 7.66 -1.30
CA VAL A 243 -1.86 6.60 -0.29
C VAL A 243 -3.15 6.57 0.53
N ASN A 244 -3.57 5.37 0.92
CA ASN A 244 -4.64 5.20 1.89
C ASN A 244 -4.05 5.38 3.29
N ILE A 245 -4.61 6.30 4.06
CA ILE A 245 -4.23 6.53 5.45
C ILE A 245 -5.44 6.32 6.34
N ALA A 246 -5.23 5.55 7.41
CA ALA A 246 -6.25 5.32 8.42
C ALA A 246 -6.29 6.48 9.41
N ARG A 247 -7.49 6.91 9.80
CA ARG A 247 -7.73 7.87 10.88
C ARG A 247 -8.77 7.35 11.83
N THR A 248 -8.44 7.38 13.12
CA THR A 248 -9.40 7.12 14.18
C THR A 248 -10.13 8.41 14.54
N TYR A 249 -11.40 8.32 14.91
CA TYR A 249 -12.19 9.39 15.52
C TYR A 249 -13.04 8.81 16.64
N PHE A 250 -13.51 9.66 17.56
CA PHE A 250 -14.31 9.22 18.70
C PHE A 250 -15.76 8.97 18.29
N SER A 251 -16.26 7.75 18.50
CA SER A 251 -17.66 7.40 18.26
C SER A 251 -18.61 7.93 19.34
N SER A 252 -18.08 8.24 20.53
CA SER A 252 -18.86 8.80 21.63
C SER A 252 -17.99 9.57 22.63
N ALA A 253 -18.62 10.41 23.45
CA ALA A 253 -17.98 11.06 24.59
C ALA A 253 -18.95 11.15 25.76
N LYS A 254 -18.67 10.44 26.87
CA LYS A 254 -19.47 10.53 28.13
C LYS A 254 -20.99 10.39 27.94
N GLY A 255 -21.43 9.62 26.93
CA GLY A 255 -22.85 9.41 26.62
C GLY A 255 -23.53 10.55 25.85
N ASP A 256 -22.81 11.59 25.46
CA ASP A 256 -23.35 12.75 24.74
C ASP A 256 -24.07 12.34 23.43
N PRO A 257 -25.33 12.78 23.22
CA PRO A 257 -26.13 12.36 22.07
C PRO A 257 -25.61 12.95 20.75
N LEU A 258 -25.08 14.19 20.77
CA LEU A 258 -24.56 14.83 19.56
C LEU A 258 -23.32 14.08 19.05
N MET A 259 -22.42 13.67 19.95
CA MET A 259 -21.25 12.86 19.58
C MET A 259 -21.63 11.54 18.91
N LYS A 260 -22.64 10.83 19.44
CA LYS A 260 -23.11 9.56 18.86
C LYS A 260 -23.80 9.77 17.51
N GLN A 261 -24.65 10.78 17.39
CA GLN A 261 -25.33 11.10 16.13
C GLN A 261 -24.35 11.54 15.05
N ALA A 262 -23.35 12.34 15.42
CA ALA A 262 -22.30 12.77 14.51
C ALA A 262 -21.44 11.60 14.02
N ALA A 263 -21.10 10.66 14.90
CA ALA A 263 -20.38 9.45 14.51
C ALA A 263 -21.17 8.61 13.50
N LEU A 264 -22.48 8.42 13.71
CA LEU A 264 -23.35 7.73 12.76
C LEU A 264 -23.37 8.44 11.40
N ARG A 265 -23.43 9.77 11.38
CA ARG A 265 -23.37 10.57 10.14
C ARG A 265 -22.05 10.37 9.40
N ALA A 266 -20.93 10.38 10.12
CA ALA A 266 -19.60 10.11 9.58
C ALA A 266 -19.49 8.68 9.01
N ASP A 267 -20.05 7.68 9.71
CA ASP A 267 -20.12 6.28 9.25
C ASP A 267 -20.89 6.17 7.92
N THR A 268 -21.95 6.97 7.75
CA THR A 268 -22.74 7.06 6.50
C THR A 268 -22.16 8.05 5.47
N ARG A 269 -20.90 8.48 5.63
CA ARG A 269 -20.18 9.44 4.76
C ARG A 269 -20.75 10.87 4.70
N ASP A 270 -21.68 11.21 5.60
CA ASP A 270 -22.19 12.58 5.77
C ASP A 270 -21.27 13.38 6.71
N TRP A 271 -20.07 13.70 6.22
CA TRP A 271 -19.05 14.42 6.98
C TRP A 271 -19.47 15.85 7.33
N LYS A 272 -20.23 16.50 6.45
CA LYS A 272 -20.74 17.85 6.69
C LYS A 272 -21.75 17.85 7.84
N GLY A 273 -22.71 16.93 7.83
CA GLY A 273 -23.65 16.77 8.94
C GLY A 273 -22.96 16.37 10.25
N ALA A 274 -21.93 15.51 10.18
CA ALA A 274 -21.12 15.16 11.35
C ALA A 274 -20.38 16.38 11.93
N GLU A 275 -19.78 17.22 11.09
CA GLU A 275 -19.11 18.45 11.53
C GLU A 275 -20.06 19.42 12.24
N ASP A 276 -21.26 19.60 11.74
CA ASP A 276 -22.23 20.53 12.34
C ASP A 276 -22.66 20.07 13.73
N LEU A 277 -22.80 18.76 13.94
CA LEU A 277 -23.08 18.17 15.24
C LEU A 277 -21.85 18.21 16.17
N TRP A 278 -20.65 17.94 15.67
CA TRP A 278 -19.42 18.06 16.46
C TRP A 278 -19.11 19.51 16.85
N LYS A 279 -19.42 20.50 16.00
CA LYS A 279 -19.30 21.93 16.36
C LYS A 279 -20.23 22.29 17.53
N GLN A 280 -21.42 21.70 17.58
CA GLN A 280 -22.33 21.88 18.71
C GLN A 280 -21.79 21.18 19.97
N ALA A 281 -21.36 19.92 19.86
CA ALA A 281 -20.76 19.17 20.97
C ALA A 281 -19.49 19.83 21.52
N ALA A 282 -18.73 20.52 20.67
CA ALA A 282 -17.52 21.25 21.04
C ALA A 282 -17.79 22.47 21.96
N ARG A 283 -19.03 22.95 22.04
CA ARG A 283 -19.44 24.03 22.97
C ARG A 283 -19.79 23.51 24.36
N ASN A 284 -19.75 22.20 24.59
CA ASN A 284 -20.07 21.61 25.89
C ASN A 284 -19.05 22.05 26.95
N LEU A 285 -19.53 22.39 28.15
CA LEU A 285 -18.68 22.81 29.27
C LEU A 285 -17.77 21.68 29.78
N ASN A 286 -18.13 20.42 29.52
CA ASN A 286 -17.30 19.27 29.88
C ASN A 286 -16.08 19.17 28.93
N PRO A 287 -14.84 19.33 29.43
CA PRO A 287 -13.64 19.33 28.58
C PRO A 287 -13.41 18.01 27.84
N THR A 288 -13.90 16.88 28.38
CA THR A 288 -13.77 15.58 27.70
C THR A 288 -14.67 15.50 26.47
N ILE A 289 -15.89 16.03 26.56
CA ILE A 289 -16.83 16.06 25.43
C ILE A 289 -16.32 17.04 24.37
N ALA A 290 -16.03 18.27 24.78
CA ALA A 290 -15.49 19.29 23.88
C ALA A 290 -14.17 18.86 23.23
N GLY A 291 -13.26 18.26 23.99
CA GLY A 291 -11.97 17.78 23.49
C GLY A 291 -12.11 16.69 22.44
N ARG A 292 -13.01 15.71 22.64
CA ARG A 292 -13.28 14.66 21.63
C ARG A 292 -13.98 15.23 20.39
N ALA A 293 -14.89 16.19 20.57
CA ALA A 293 -15.53 16.88 19.47
C ALA A 293 -14.53 17.69 18.61
N PHE A 294 -13.64 18.46 19.24
CA PHE A 294 -12.56 19.16 18.54
C PHE A 294 -11.62 18.21 17.80
N TYR A 295 -11.31 17.05 18.39
CA TYR A 295 -10.50 16.03 17.72
C TYR A 295 -11.20 15.52 16.45
N ASN A 296 -12.49 15.21 16.54
CA ASN A 296 -13.25 14.73 15.38
C ASN A 296 -13.39 15.81 14.29
N LEU A 297 -13.54 17.09 14.67
CA LEU A 297 -13.51 18.20 13.73
C LEU A 297 -12.17 18.33 12.99
N ALA A 298 -11.06 18.01 13.67
CA ALA A 298 -9.76 17.93 13.02
C ALA A 298 -9.73 16.81 11.96
N VAL A 299 -10.23 15.61 12.29
CA VAL A 299 -10.36 14.50 11.34
C VAL A 299 -11.26 14.86 10.17
N ALA A 300 -12.41 15.47 10.41
CA ALA A 300 -13.33 15.89 9.35
C ALA A 300 -12.72 16.94 8.42
N SER A 301 -11.97 17.91 8.97
CA SER A 301 -11.26 18.91 8.18
C SER A 301 -10.17 18.27 7.32
N GLU A 302 -9.43 17.29 7.87
CA GLU A 302 -8.45 16.50 7.12
C GLU A 302 -9.10 15.70 5.98
N VAL A 303 -10.26 15.08 6.22
CA VAL A 303 -11.05 14.35 5.21
C VAL A 303 -11.43 15.26 4.04
N ARG A 304 -11.74 16.53 4.31
CA ARG A 304 -12.06 17.54 3.28
C ARG A 304 -10.83 18.17 2.60
N GLY A 305 -9.62 17.79 3.01
CA GLY A 305 -8.37 18.34 2.47
C GLY A 305 -7.95 19.70 3.07
N ASP A 306 -8.66 20.19 4.10
CA ASP A 306 -8.35 21.44 4.79
C ASP A 306 -7.42 21.18 5.99
N LEU A 307 -6.14 20.94 5.68
CA LEU A 307 -5.10 20.70 6.68
C LEU A 307 -4.90 21.89 7.65
N PRO A 308 -4.92 23.16 7.23
CA PRO A 308 -4.85 24.30 8.15
C PRO A 308 -5.95 24.27 9.21
N SER A 309 -7.22 24.08 8.82
CA SER A 309 -8.32 23.96 9.77
C SER A 309 -8.18 22.72 10.66
N ALA A 310 -7.72 21.59 10.10
CA ALA A 310 -7.48 20.38 10.87
C ALA A 310 -6.48 20.62 12.01
N VAL A 311 -5.39 21.33 11.72
CA VAL A 311 -4.37 21.70 12.73
C VAL A 311 -4.98 22.58 13.82
N GLU A 312 -5.77 23.59 13.47
CA GLU A 312 -6.40 24.48 14.46
C GLU A 312 -7.38 23.74 15.37
N TRP A 313 -8.18 22.82 14.84
CA TRP A 313 -9.05 21.98 15.66
C TRP A 313 -8.27 21.01 16.55
N ALA A 314 -7.21 20.40 16.04
CA ALA A 314 -6.34 19.52 16.81
C ALA A 314 -5.65 20.28 17.96
N LYS A 315 -5.19 21.52 17.73
CA LYS A 315 -4.63 22.40 18.78
C LYS A 315 -5.64 22.68 19.89
N LYS A 316 -6.89 23.04 19.55
CA LYS A 316 -7.95 23.26 20.56
C LYS A 316 -8.20 22.01 21.38
N SER A 317 -8.29 20.84 20.74
CA SER A 317 -8.42 19.56 21.43
C SER A 317 -7.24 19.28 22.37
N ALA A 318 -6.02 19.45 21.89
CA ALA A 318 -4.78 19.11 22.60
C ALA A 318 -4.47 20.03 23.78
N TYR A 319 -4.67 21.34 23.59
CA TYR A 319 -4.22 22.37 24.54
C TYR A 319 -5.36 22.93 25.38
N THR A 320 -6.52 23.25 24.79
CA THR A 320 -7.67 23.79 25.54
C THR A 320 -8.34 22.71 26.37
N CYS A 321 -8.47 21.49 25.82
CA CYS A 321 -9.15 20.38 26.49
C CYS A 321 -8.20 19.30 27.05
N ASN A 322 -6.88 19.51 26.96
CA ASN A 322 -5.85 18.57 27.44
C ASN A 322 -5.99 17.13 26.86
N ASN A 323 -6.49 16.99 25.63
CA ASN A 323 -6.66 15.69 24.99
C ASN A 323 -5.29 15.13 24.53
N ARG A 324 -4.83 14.05 25.18
CA ARG A 324 -3.53 13.43 24.88
C ARG A 324 -3.45 12.86 23.46
N GLN A 325 -4.52 12.25 22.95
CA GLN A 325 -4.56 11.66 21.60
C GLN A 325 -4.43 12.74 20.53
N ALA A 326 -4.96 13.94 20.78
CA ALA A 326 -4.84 15.08 19.87
C ALA A 326 -3.41 15.59 19.71
N ARG A 327 -2.52 15.41 20.70
CA ARG A 327 -1.11 15.81 20.60
C ARG A 327 -0.36 14.99 19.56
N GLY A 328 -0.55 13.68 19.57
CA GLY A 328 0.03 12.79 18.56
C GLY A 328 -0.53 13.13 17.16
N TYR A 329 -1.84 13.37 17.08
CA TYR A 329 -2.47 13.71 15.81
C TYR A 329 -2.01 15.07 15.26
N LEU A 330 -1.75 16.06 16.11
CA LEU A 330 -1.19 17.35 15.71
C LEU A 330 0.19 17.20 15.05
N MET A 331 1.04 16.29 15.56
CA MET A 331 2.33 15.98 14.93
C MET A 331 2.14 15.38 13.53
N VAL A 332 1.17 14.47 13.38
CA VAL A 332 0.80 13.89 12.07
C VAL A 332 0.34 14.98 11.11
N LEU A 333 -0.55 15.87 11.51
CA LEU A 333 -1.07 16.94 10.65
C LEU A 333 0.03 17.93 10.23
N ASN A 334 0.93 18.30 11.14
CA ASN A 334 2.07 19.17 10.82
C ASN A 334 3.04 18.51 9.82
N ASN A 335 3.28 17.20 9.95
CA ASN A 335 4.05 16.45 8.95
C ASN A 335 3.36 16.51 7.58
N ARG A 336 2.05 16.28 7.55
CA ARG A 336 1.26 16.35 6.31
C ARG A 336 1.29 17.73 5.66
N MET A 337 1.30 18.82 6.43
CA MET A 337 1.47 20.17 5.88
C MET A 337 2.84 20.35 5.20
N ARG A 338 3.91 19.82 5.79
CA ARG A 338 5.25 19.84 5.17
C ARG A 338 5.33 18.98 3.93
N GLU A 339 4.74 17.78 3.98
CA GLU A 339 4.60 16.90 2.83
C GLU A 339 3.84 17.57 1.69
N GLN A 340 2.78 18.33 1.98
CA GLN A 340 2.02 19.07 0.97
C GLN A 340 2.87 20.13 0.27
N GLU A 341 3.76 20.81 0.99
CA GLU A 341 4.68 21.77 0.36
C GLU A 341 5.69 21.06 -0.55
N LEU A 342 6.29 19.97 -0.09
CA LEU A 342 7.20 19.17 -0.92
C LEU A 342 6.50 18.63 -2.18
N ILE A 343 5.25 18.18 -2.05
CA ILE A 343 4.43 17.76 -3.20
C ILE A 343 4.26 18.92 -4.19
N ARG A 344 3.95 20.14 -3.70
CA ARG A 344 3.82 21.31 -4.59
C ARG A 344 5.11 21.52 -5.37
N GLU A 345 6.27 21.44 -4.72
CA GLU A 345 7.57 21.55 -5.40
C GLU A 345 7.79 20.45 -6.43
N GLN A 346 7.52 19.19 -6.07
CA GLN A 346 7.67 18.03 -6.96
C GLN A 346 6.72 18.09 -8.16
N LEU A 347 5.59 18.79 -8.05
CA LEU A 347 4.60 19.00 -9.11
C LEU A 347 4.69 20.40 -9.76
N LYS A 348 5.69 21.24 -9.46
CA LYS A 348 5.81 22.57 -10.13
C LYS A 348 5.94 22.44 -11.65
N SER A 349 6.55 21.36 -12.09
CA SER A 349 6.79 21.02 -13.48
C SER A 349 5.84 19.89 -13.90
N LEU A 350 4.54 20.14 -13.98
CA LEU A 350 3.60 19.17 -14.56
C LEU A 350 3.70 19.19 -16.08
N PRO A 351 3.45 18.06 -16.77
CA PRO A 351 3.28 18.09 -18.22
C PRO A 351 2.08 18.97 -18.51
N ILE A 352 2.31 20.07 -19.23
CA ILE A 352 1.22 20.91 -19.73
C ILE A 352 0.38 19.99 -20.61
N ASN A 353 -0.81 19.64 -20.15
CA ASN A 353 -1.81 18.99 -20.99
C ASN A 353 -2.13 19.97 -22.11
N ASN A 354 -1.67 19.67 -23.33
CA ASN A 354 -2.25 20.20 -24.55
C ASN A 354 -3.40 19.31 -24.98
#